data_AF-A0A6I9N935-F1
#
_entry.id   AF-A0A6I9N935-F1
#
_cell.length_a   1.000
_cell.length_b   1.000
_cell.length_c   1.000
_cell.angle_alpha   90.00
_cell.angle_beta   90.00
_cell.angle_gamma   90.00
#
_symmetry.space_group_name_H-M   'P 1'
#
loop_
_entity.id
_entity.type
_entity.pdbx_description
1 polymer ?
#
loop_
_entity_poly.entity_id
_entity_poly.type
_entity_poly.pdbx_seq_one_letter_code
_entity_poly.pdbx_strand_id
1 'polypeptide(L)'
;MIRRGTPPPPSPPETLRVVPPPLPSYGTPSSPSLPSWPLSGGPLRLGFNLPAPSLRTDSRPTNLMLLLLLTCLLHSWQCARGQSSYTIDTVSLKILPSSTVQSGTPVTLRCQVRVSHDNIPHLTHTFQLRRDDVPIHSSTTTEDSLVYELNPARAADSGSYECRVKVKDKSRNSDSQKLNVT
;
A
#
# COMPACT_ATOMS: atom_id res chain seq x y z
N MET A 1 28.62 -69.65 -16.05
CA MET A 1 28.35 -68.57 -15.08
C MET A 1 28.60 -67.23 -15.76
N ILE A 2 27.54 -66.51 -16.14
CA ILE A 2 27.64 -65.18 -16.79
C ILE A 2 27.41 -64.14 -15.70
N ARG A 3 28.43 -63.36 -15.34
CA ARG A 3 28.29 -62.23 -14.41
C ARG A 3 27.56 -61.09 -15.13
N ARG A 4 26.31 -60.81 -14.75
CA ARG A 4 25.63 -59.57 -15.16
C ARG A 4 26.20 -58.43 -14.32
N GLY A 5 26.95 -57.53 -14.96
CA GLY A 5 27.40 -56.29 -14.34
C GLY A 5 26.21 -55.37 -14.06
N THR A 6 26.20 -54.76 -12.88
CA THR A 6 25.22 -53.75 -12.48
C THR A 6 25.38 -52.46 -13.29
N PRO A 7 24.28 -51.83 -13.72
CA PRO A 7 24.34 -50.57 -14.45
C PRO A 7 24.90 -49.42 -13.58
N PRO A 8 25.59 -48.45 -14.17
CA PRO A 8 26.13 -47.30 -13.44
C PRO A 8 25.00 -46.39 -12.90
N PRO A 9 25.25 -45.67 -11.79
CA PRO A 9 24.29 -44.73 -11.21
C PRO A 9 24.05 -43.52 -12.13
N PRO A 10 22.86 -42.90 -12.06
CA PRO A 10 22.54 -41.70 -12.84
C PRO A 10 23.36 -40.49 -12.37
N SER A 11 23.76 -39.63 -13.33
CA SER A 11 24.49 -38.40 -13.08
C SER A 11 23.64 -37.36 -12.32
N PRO A 12 24.25 -36.51 -11.47
CA PRO A 12 23.54 -35.49 -10.72
C PRO A 12 22.98 -34.39 -11.64
N PRO A 13 21.86 -33.75 -11.26
CA PRO A 13 21.25 -32.68 -12.06
C PRO A 13 22.13 -31.41 -12.05
N GLU A 14 22.30 -30.84 -13.24
CA GLU A 14 23.06 -29.61 -13.48
C GLU A 14 22.41 -28.43 -12.73
N THR A 15 23.17 -27.76 -11.87
CA THR A 15 22.70 -26.62 -11.10
C THR A 15 22.58 -25.39 -12.00
N LEU A 16 21.36 -24.97 -12.29
CA LEU A 16 21.07 -23.76 -13.05
C LEU A 16 21.61 -22.54 -12.26
N ARG A 17 22.67 -21.90 -12.77
CA ARG A 17 23.19 -20.67 -12.18
C ARG A 17 22.16 -19.56 -12.35
N VAL A 18 21.53 -19.16 -11.26
CA VAL A 18 20.65 -17.98 -11.20
C VAL A 18 21.52 -16.73 -11.35
N VAL A 19 21.40 -16.06 -12.49
CA VAL A 19 22.01 -14.75 -12.72
C VAL A 19 21.20 -13.71 -11.93
N PRO A 20 21.81 -12.95 -11.01
CA PRO A 20 21.09 -11.94 -10.25
C PRO A 20 20.63 -10.79 -11.18
N PRO A 21 19.43 -10.22 -10.95
CA PRO A 21 18.96 -9.07 -11.71
C PRO A 21 19.80 -7.82 -11.42
N PRO A 22 19.96 -6.90 -12.40
CA PRO A 22 20.69 -5.66 -12.21
C PRO A 22 20.01 -4.75 -11.19
N LEU A 23 20.82 -4.08 -10.36
CA LEU A 23 20.37 -3.12 -9.35
C LEU A 23 19.70 -1.89 -9.98
N PRO A 24 18.65 -1.32 -9.36
CA PRO A 24 18.04 -0.09 -9.82
C PRO A 24 18.95 1.12 -9.54
N SER A 25 19.20 1.93 -10.58
CA SER A 25 19.87 3.22 -10.46
C SER A 25 18.93 4.25 -9.85
N TYR A 26 19.18 4.61 -8.58
CA TYR A 26 18.48 5.72 -7.95
C TYR A 26 19.02 7.05 -8.50
N GLY A 27 18.21 7.70 -9.34
CA GLY A 27 18.42 9.08 -9.74
C GLY A 27 18.28 10.02 -8.53
N THR A 28 19.23 10.95 -8.40
CA THR A 28 19.21 12.00 -7.37
C THR A 28 18.05 12.97 -7.62
N PRO A 29 17.31 13.39 -6.57
CA PRO A 29 16.25 14.38 -6.72
C PRO A 29 16.86 15.76 -6.95
N SER A 30 16.61 16.35 -8.11
CA SER A 30 16.87 17.76 -8.40
C SER A 30 15.91 18.64 -7.59
N SER A 31 16.47 19.60 -6.86
CA SER A 31 15.72 20.56 -6.05
C SER A 31 14.88 21.49 -6.93
N PRO A 32 13.62 21.80 -6.58
CA PRO A 32 12.84 22.79 -7.31
C PRO A 32 13.31 24.20 -6.93
N SER A 33 13.74 24.96 -7.93
CA SER A 33 13.97 26.40 -7.84
C SER A 33 12.63 27.14 -7.72
N LEU A 34 12.49 27.94 -6.66
CA LEU A 34 11.38 28.88 -6.47
C LEU A 34 11.53 30.08 -7.42
N PRO A 35 10.52 30.46 -8.21
CA PRO A 35 10.52 31.75 -8.88
C PRO A 35 10.10 32.85 -7.90
N SER A 36 10.95 33.86 -7.81
CA SER A 36 10.80 35.12 -7.09
C SER A 36 9.67 35.98 -7.68
N TRP A 37 8.78 36.46 -6.83
CA TRP A 37 7.78 37.46 -7.20
C TRP A 37 8.34 38.87 -6.91
N PRO A 38 8.30 39.80 -7.87
CA PRO A 38 8.64 41.19 -7.58
C PRO A 38 7.46 41.88 -6.86
N LEU A 39 7.72 42.37 -5.65
CA LEU A 39 6.93 43.41 -5.00
C LEU A 39 7.25 44.74 -5.69
N SER A 40 6.30 45.26 -6.47
CA SER A 40 6.37 46.63 -6.99
C SER A 40 4.99 47.26 -7.10
N GLY A 41 4.74 48.23 -6.23
CA GLY A 41 4.39 49.59 -6.65
C GLY A 41 2.97 49.87 -7.12
N GLY A 42 2.21 50.54 -6.23
CA GLY A 42 1.51 51.79 -6.58
C GLY A 42 0.05 51.69 -7.04
N PRO A 43 -0.85 52.56 -6.53
CA PRO A 43 -2.23 52.62 -6.99
C PRO A 43 -2.33 53.45 -8.28
N LEU A 44 -2.66 52.81 -9.39
CA LEU A 44 -3.10 53.52 -10.60
C LEU A 44 -4.60 53.79 -10.51
N ARG A 45 -4.94 55.04 -10.21
CA ARG A 45 -6.28 55.60 -10.47
C ARG A 45 -6.47 55.69 -11.99
N LEU A 46 -7.16 54.71 -12.58
CA LEU A 46 -7.78 54.86 -13.89
C LEU A 46 -9.24 55.26 -13.70
N GLY A 47 -9.53 56.53 -13.98
CA GLY A 47 -10.89 56.99 -14.22
C GLY A 47 -11.40 56.39 -15.53
N PHE A 48 -12.19 55.32 -15.42
CA PHE A 48 -13.00 54.81 -16.52
C PHE A 48 -14.38 55.46 -16.46
N ASN A 49 -14.61 56.43 -17.35
CA ASN A 49 -15.95 56.76 -17.81
C ASN A 49 -16.42 55.61 -18.70
N LEU A 50 -17.27 54.72 -18.16
CA LEU A 50 -18.02 53.74 -18.94
C LEU A 50 -19.47 54.23 -19.05
N PRO A 51 -20.05 54.31 -20.27
CA PRO A 51 -21.49 54.47 -20.41
C PRO A 51 -22.17 53.23 -19.84
N ALA A 52 -23.15 53.46 -18.96
CA ALA A 52 -23.95 52.41 -18.35
C ALA A 52 -24.58 51.52 -19.43
N PRO A 53 -24.33 50.20 -19.44
CA PRO A 53 -25.24 49.29 -20.10
C PRO A 53 -26.51 49.27 -19.24
N SER A 54 -27.60 49.75 -19.81
CA SER A 54 -28.95 49.55 -19.31
C SER A 54 -29.28 48.05 -19.37
N LEU A 55 -28.68 47.23 -18.50
CA LEU A 55 -29.20 45.91 -18.21
C LEU A 55 -30.48 46.13 -17.40
N ARG A 56 -31.59 46.21 -18.14
CA ARG A 56 -32.90 45.94 -17.59
C ARG A 56 -32.99 44.44 -17.37
N THR A 57 -32.28 43.93 -16.37
CA THR A 57 -32.56 42.62 -15.79
C THR A 57 -33.88 42.77 -15.06
N ASP A 58 -34.98 42.44 -15.74
CA ASP A 58 -36.25 42.11 -15.07
C ASP A 58 -36.04 40.78 -14.32
N SER A 59 -35.29 40.88 -13.23
CA SER A 59 -35.01 39.80 -12.31
C SER A 59 -36.12 39.82 -11.27
N ARG A 60 -37.27 39.26 -11.64
CA ARG A 60 -38.32 38.91 -10.66
C ARG A 60 -37.66 38.10 -9.53
N PRO A 61 -37.90 38.42 -8.25
CA PRO A 61 -37.22 37.81 -7.10
C PRO A 61 -37.38 36.28 -7.04
N THR A 62 -38.35 35.74 -7.76
CA THR A 62 -38.59 34.29 -7.96
C THR A 62 -37.50 33.61 -8.79
N ASN A 63 -36.91 34.26 -9.79
CA ASN A 63 -35.90 33.66 -10.66
C ASN A 63 -34.54 33.49 -9.95
N LEU A 64 -34.18 34.43 -9.06
CA LEU A 64 -32.94 34.34 -8.29
C LEU A 64 -33.00 33.19 -7.26
N MET A 65 -34.14 33.03 -6.59
CA MET A 65 -34.40 31.92 -5.67
C MET A 65 -34.43 30.57 -6.39
N LEU A 66 -35.04 30.50 -7.57
CA LEU A 66 -35.07 29.30 -8.40
C LEU A 66 -33.66 28.92 -8.88
N LEU A 67 -32.83 29.89 -9.27
CA LEU A 67 -31.45 29.64 -9.69
C LEU A 67 -30.56 29.16 -8.52
N LEU A 68 -30.76 29.70 -7.32
CA LEU A 68 -30.07 29.24 -6.11
C LEU A 68 -30.48 27.81 -5.73
N LEU A 69 -31.77 27.48 -5.84
CA LEU A 69 -32.29 26.13 -5.63
C LEU A 69 -31.75 25.15 -6.66
N LEU A 70 -31.76 25.51 -7.95
CA LEU A 70 -31.18 24.66 -9.01
C LEU A 70 -29.68 24.44 -8.78
N THR A 71 -28.92 25.47 -8.44
CA THR A 71 -27.49 25.30 -8.15
C THR A 71 -27.29 24.42 -6.91
N CYS A 72 -28.01 24.60 -5.81
CA CYS A 72 -27.97 23.69 -4.66
C CYS A 72 -28.33 22.24 -5.03
N LEU A 73 -29.37 22.03 -5.85
CA LEU A 73 -29.76 20.72 -6.34
C LEU A 73 -28.66 20.11 -7.22
N LEU A 74 -28.06 20.88 -8.13
CA LEU A 74 -26.92 20.44 -8.95
C LEU A 74 -25.67 20.14 -8.11
N HIS A 75 -25.40 20.90 -7.04
CA HIS A 75 -24.27 20.62 -6.13
C HIS A 75 -24.54 19.38 -5.27
N SER A 76 -25.78 19.17 -4.82
CA SER A 76 -26.18 17.97 -4.07
C SER A 76 -26.09 16.69 -4.91
N TRP A 77 -26.37 16.78 -6.22
CA TRP A 77 -26.20 15.67 -7.17
C TRP A 77 -24.73 15.27 -7.34
N GLN A 78 -23.81 16.22 -7.29
CA GLN A 78 -22.36 15.97 -7.42
C GLN A 78 -21.75 15.26 -6.20
N CYS A 79 -22.45 15.22 -5.06
CA CYS A 79 -22.02 14.52 -3.85
C CYS A 79 -22.39 13.03 -3.82
N ALA A 80 -23.17 12.53 -4.76
CA ALA A 80 -23.45 11.09 -4.91
C ALA A 80 -22.38 10.36 -5.75
N ARG A 81 -21.14 10.86 -5.77
CA ARG A 81 -19.99 10.04 -6.22
C ARG A 81 -19.85 8.90 -5.22
N GLY A 82 -20.25 7.70 -5.62
CA GLY A 82 -20.03 6.48 -4.85
C GLY A 82 -18.56 6.42 -4.42
N GLN A 83 -18.33 6.59 -3.13
CA GLN A 83 -17.01 6.45 -2.56
C GLN A 83 -16.73 4.94 -2.53
N SER A 84 -15.66 4.49 -3.18
CA SER A 84 -15.26 3.09 -3.09
C SER A 84 -15.03 2.74 -1.62
N SER A 85 -15.87 1.85 -1.10
CA SER A 85 -15.77 1.39 0.28
C SER A 85 -14.77 0.25 0.38
N TYR A 86 -14.04 0.17 1.49
CA TYR A 86 -13.15 -0.96 1.77
C TYR A 86 -12.97 -1.17 3.27
N THR A 87 -12.81 -2.41 3.71
CA THR A 87 -12.68 -2.80 5.13
C THR A 87 -11.70 -3.96 5.28
N ILE A 88 -10.84 -3.90 6.31
CA ILE A 88 -9.91 -4.98 6.63
C ILE A 88 -10.63 -5.96 7.58
N ASP A 89 -11.14 -7.06 7.05
CA ASP A 89 -12.01 -7.99 7.76
C ASP A 89 -11.25 -8.85 8.76
N THR A 90 -10.05 -9.31 8.41
CA THR A 90 -9.17 -10.09 9.29
C THR A 90 -7.72 -9.95 8.88
N VAL A 91 -6.81 -9.99 9.86
CA VAL A 91 -5.38 -10.21 9.64
C VAL A 91 -4.99 -11.41 10.49
N SER A 92 -4.30 -12.39 9.90
CA SER A 92 -3.86 -13.59 10.60
C SER A 92 -2.38 -13.84 10.35
N LEU A 93 -1.69 -14.31 11.38
CA LEU A 93 -0.28 -14.69 11.32
C LEU A 93 -0.17 -16.18 11.69
N LYS A 94 0.55 -16.93 10.86
CA LYS A 94 0.85 -18.35 11.09
C LYS A 94 2.35 -18.57 11.08
N ILE A 95 2.81 -19.41 12.00
CA ILE A 95 4.20 -19.86 12.10
C ILE A 95 4.23 -21.32 11.66
N LEU A 96 5.04 -21.63 10.65
CA LEU A 96 5.24 -22.99 10.16
C LEU A 96 6.71 -23.41 10.35
N PRO A 97 6.99 -24.68 10.71
CA PRO A 97 6.03 -25.76 10.94
C PRO A 97 5.32 -25.68 12.31
N SER A 98 5.94 -25.05 13.31
CA SER A 98 5.43 -24.96 14.67
C SER A 98 5.96 -23.71 15.39
N SER A 99 5.34 -23.35 16.52
CA SER A 99 5.77 -22.26 17.40
C SER A 99 7.04 -22.57 18.20
N THR A 100 7.47 -23.83 18.25
CA THR A 100 8.74 -24.24 18.84
C THR A 100 9.49 -25.13 17.85
N VAL A 101 10.73 -24.77 17.53
CA VAL A 101 11.58 -25.49 16.56
C VAL A 101 13.01 -25.57 17.07
N GLN A 102 13.79 -26.51 16.55
CA GLN A 102 15.22 -26.58 16.83
C GLN A 102 16.00 -25.56 15.99
N SER A 103 17.08 -25.01 16.53
CA SER A 103 18.02 -24.17 15.80
C SER A 103 18.48 -24.85 14.52
N GLY A 104 18.54 -24.10 13.42
CA GLY A 104 18.82 -24.63 12.09
C GLY A 104 17.58 -25.01 11.28
N THR A 105 16.42 -25.20 11.92
CA THR A 105 15.18 -25.56 11.22
C THR A 105 14.66 -24.34 10.44
N PRO A 106 14.29 -24.48 9.14
CA PRO A 106 13.66 -23.39 8.41
C PRO A 106 12.26 -23.11 8.98
N VAL A 107 11.97 -21.83 9.21
CA VAL A 107 10.66 -21.37 9.70
C VAL A 107 10.07 -20.38 8.70
N THR A 108 8.77 -20.51 8.46
CA THR A 108 8.02 -19.60 7.61
C THR A 108 6.98 -18.85 8.43
N LEU A 109 7.06 -17.53 8.42
CA LEU A 109 6.06 -16.63 8.97
C LEU A 109 5.14 -16.21 7.82
N ARG A 110 3.89 -16.66 7.87
CA ARG A 110 2.88 -16.36 6.85
C ARG A 110 1.81 -15.46 7.41
N CYS A 111 1.78 -14.22 6.93
CA CYS A 111 0.69 -13.29 7.21
C CYS A 111 -0.35 -13.35 6.08
N GLN A 112 -1.63 -13.32 6.44
CA GLN A 112 -2.75 -13.30 5.49
C GLN A 112 -3.75 -12.24 5.91
N VAL A 113 -4.24 -11.47 4.95
CA VAL A 113 -5.28 -10.48 5.13
C VAL A 113 -6.53 -10.87 4.33
N ARG A 114 -7.71 -10.53 4.84
CA ARG A 114 -8.95 -10.53 4.08
C ARG A 114 -9.48 -9.10 4.06
N VAL A 115 -9.76 -8.60 2.87
CA VAL A 115 -10.23 -7.24 2.65
C VAL A 115 -11.49 -7.29 1.79
N SER A 116 -12.58 -6.73 2.29
CA SER A 116 -13.79 -6.49 1.53
C SER A 116 -13.70 -5.11 0.87
N HIS A 117 -13.98 -5.01 -0.43
CA HIS A 117 -13.96 -3.73 -1.15
C HIS A 117 -14.99 -3.66 -2.27
N ASP A 118 -15.58 -2.48 -2.48
CA ASP A 118 -16.50 -2.23 -3.59
C ASP A 118 -15.74 -1.61 -4.77
N ASN A 119 -15.50 -2.42 -5.81
CA ASN A 119 -14.97 -1.95 -7.10
C ASN A 119 -13.62 -1.20 -7.00
N ILE A 120 -12.66 -1.72 -6.24
CA ILE A 120 -11.29 -1.20 -6.21
C ILE A 120 -10.35 -2.24 -6.81
N PRO A 121 -10.04 -2.16 -8.12
CA PRO A 121 -9.05 -3.04 -8.70
C PRO A 121 -7.67 -2.74 -8.10
N HIS A 122 -6.84 -3.79 -7.96
CA HIS A 122 -5.46 -3.69 -7.48
C HIS A 122 -5.30 -2.98 -6.13
N LEU A 123 -6.18 -3.29 -5.18
CA LEU A 123 -6.05 -2.77 -3.82
C LEU A 123 -4.69 -3.20 -3.23
N THR A 124 -3.91 -2.21 -2.82
CA THR A 124 -2.53 -2.42 -2.38
C THR A 124 -2.47 -2.47 -0.86
N HIS A 125 -1.77 -3.48 -0.35
CA HIS A 125 -1.64 -3.80 1.06
C HIS A 125 -0.18 -3.60 1.49
N THR A 126 0.04 -2.77 2.51
CA THR A 126 1.34 -2.63 3.16
C THR A 126 1.37 -3.54 4.38
N PHE A 127 2.11 -4.63 4.30
CA PHE A 127 2.40 -5.53 5.40
C PHE A 127 3.61 -5.04 6.18
N GLN A 128 3.54 -5.05 7.50
CA GLN A 128 4.63 -4.80 8.42
C GLN A 128 4.69 -5.95 9.42
N LEU A 129 5.72 -6.77 9.33
CA LEU A 129 5.99 -7.85 10.29
C LEU A 129 6.84 -7.28 11.42
N ARG A 130 6.42 -7.55 12.66
CA ARG A 130 7.08 -7.11 13.89
C ARG A 130 7.49 -8.30 14.71
N ARG A 131 8.65 -8.18 15.38
CA ARG A 131 9.14 -9.09 16.41
C ARG A 131 9.38 -8.26 17.67
N ASP A 132 8.68 -8.60 18.74
CA ASP A 132 8.72 -7.88 20.02
C ASP A 132 8.49 -6.37 19.83
N ASP A 133 7.40 -6.04 19.12
CA ASP A 133 7.01 -4.68 18.72
C ASP A 133 7.96 -3.93 17.76
N VAL A 134 9.11 -4.50 17.45
CA VAL A 134 10.09 -3.93 16.51
C VAL A 134 9.79 -4.41 15.08
N PRO A 135 9.60 -3.50 14.10
CA PRO A 135 9.40 -3.89 12.71
C PRO A 135 10.68 -4.52 12.15
N ILE A 136 10.56 -5.76 11.65
CA ILE A 136 11.67 -6.53 11.05
C ILE A 136 11.55 -6.66 9.54
N HIS A 137 10.34 -6.53 9.00
CA HIS A 137 10.11 -6.57 7.56
C HIS A 137 8.88 -5.72 7.19
N SER A 138 8.95 -5.09 6.02
CA SER A 138 7.85 -4.31 5.47
C SER A 138 7.80 -4.49 3.96
N SER A 139 6.62 -4.79 3.43
CA SER A 139 6.43 -4.96 1.99
C SER A 139 5.07 -4.44 1.58
N THR A 140 4.98 -3.91 0.37
CA THR A 140 3.75 -3.39 -0.21
C THR A 140 3.44 -4.18 -1.46
N THR A 141 2.30 -4.86 -1.48
CA THR A 141 1.90 -5.76 -2.57
C THR A 141 0.38 -5.70 -2.79
N THR A 142 -0.08 -6.12 -3.96
CA THR A 142 -1.51 -6.35 -4.23
C THR A 142 -1.95 -7.75 -3.81
N GLU A 143 -1.04 -8.59 -3.33
CA GLU A 143 -1.37 -9.90 -2.80
C GLU A 143 -1.97 -9.83 -1.40
N ASP A 144 -2.80 -10.83 -1.07
CA ASP A 144 -3.45 -10.97 0.23
C ASP A 144 -2.57 -11.66 1.27
N SER A 145 -1.31 -11.92 0.96
CA SER A 145 -0.39 -12.57 1.90
C SER A 145 1.04 -12.07 1.80
N LEU A 146 1.73 -12.15 2.94
CA LEU A 146 3.17 -11.94 3.07
C LEU A 146 3.80 -13.22 3.60
N VAL A 147 4.90 -13.65 2.97
CA VAL A 147 5.73 -14.76 3.41
C VAL A 147 7.10 -14.24 3.79
N TYR A 148 7.56 -14.56 5.00
CA TYR A 148 8.88 -14.23 5.49
C TYR A 148 9.55 -15.50 6.02
N GLU A 149 10.77 -15.78 5.55
CA GLU A 149 11.49 -17.01 5.85
C GLU A 149 12.69 -16.76 6.77
N LEU A 150 12.79 -17.58 7.80
CA LEU A 150 13.96 -17.68 8.68
C LEU A 150 14.69 -18.96 8.32
N ASN A 151 15.75 -18.86 7.53
CA ASN A 151 16.50 -20.00 7.04
C ASN A 151 18.02 -19.74 7.08
N PRO A 152 18.77 -20.30 8.04
CA PRO A 152 18.30 -21.10 9.18
C PRO A 152 17.70 -20.25 10.32
N ALA A 153 16.72 -20.78 11.07
CA ALA A 153 16.26 -20.14 12.30
C ALA A 153 17.29 -20.28 13.43
N ARG A 154 17.49 -19.22 14.22
CA ARG A 154 18.47 -19.15 15.32
C ARG A 154 17.77 -18.79 16.63
N ALA A 155 18.45 -19.04 17.76
CA ALA A 155 17.94 -18.64 19.08
C ALA A 155 17.54 -17.14 19.16
N ALA A 156 18.28 -16.27 18.47
CA ALA A 156 18.00 -14.83 18.37
C ALA A 156 16.74 -14.48 17.55
N ASP A 157 16.16 -15.46 16.84
CA ASP A 157 14.88 -15.31 16.14
C ASP A 157 13.68 -15.65 17.02
N SER A 158 13.91 -16.15 18.24
CA SER A 158 12.83 -16.30 19.22
C SER A 158 12.24 -14.94 19.58
N GLY A 159 10.92 -14.88 19.75
CA GLY A 159 10.22 -13.64 20.07
C GLY A 159 8.71 -13.74 19.84
N SER A 160 8.00 -12.66 20.16
CA SER A 160 6.58 -12.50 19.85
C SER A 160 6.42 -11.81 18.50
N TYR A 161 5.81 -12.50 17.55
CA TYR A 161 5.60 -11.99 16.20
C TYR A 161 4.18 -11.46 16.02
N GLU A 162 4.06 -10.32 15.36
CA GLU A 162 2.79 -9.70 15.01
C GLU A 162 2.85 -9.17 13.58
N CYS A 163 1.76 -9.32 12.82
CA CYS A 163 1.63 -8.73 11.50
C CYS A 163 0.67 -7.55 11.55
N ARG A 164 1.12 -6.37 11.11
CA ARG A 164 0.28 -5.20 10.89
C ARG A 164 0.07 -5.01 9.40
N VAL A 165 -1.19 -4.84 8.98
CA VAL A 165 -1.55 -4.58 7.58
C VAL A 165 -2.20 -3.21 7.49
N LYS A 166 -1.73 -2.39 6.56
CA LYS A 166 -2.30 -1.09 6.23
C LYS A 166 -2.82 -1.11 4.79
N VAL A 167 -4.05 -0.67 4.62
CA VAL A 167 -4.71 -0.51 3.33
C VAL A 167 -5.20 0.93 3.27
N LYS A 168 -4.57 1.76 2.43
CA LYS A 168 -4.83 3.22 2.35
C LYS A 168 -4.78 3.88 3.75
N ASP A 169 -5.91 4.36 4.27
CA ASP A 169 -6.01 5.04 5.57
C ASP A 169 -6.37 4.09 6.74
N LYS A 170 -6.71 2.83 6.46
CA LYS A 170 -7.07 1.84 7.50
C LYS A 170 -5.90 0.92 7.83
N SER A 171 -5.78 0.51 9.09
CA SER A 171 -4.81 -0.50 9.50
C SER A 171 -5.38 -1.45 10.54
N ARG A 172 -4.92 -2.71 10.53
CA ARG A 172 -5.29 -3.73 11.51
C ARG A 172 -4.10 -4.64 11.81
N ASN A 173 -4.06 -5.18 13.02
CA ASN A 173 -3.02 -6.11 13.45
C ASN A 173 -3.59 -7.54 13.53
N SER A 174 -2.71 -8.53 13.39
CA SER A 174 -3.00 -9.92 13.74
C SER A 174 -2.91 -10.13 15.24
N ASP A 175 -3.37 -11.29 15.71
CA ASP A 175 -2.95 -11.80 17.01
C ASP A 175 -1.44 -12.04 17.03
N SER A 176 -0.84 -11.89 18.22
CA SER A 176 0.57 -12.17 18.44
C SER A 176 0.82 -13.68 18.53
N GLN A 177 1.89 -14.14 17.89
CA GLN A 177 2.32 -15.55 17.87
C GLN A 177 3.75 -15.66 18.38
N LYS A 178 3.98 -16.50 19.39
CA LYS A 178 5.32 -16.69 19.96
C LYS A 178 6.08 -17.76 19.18
N LEU A 179 7.30 -17.43 18.74
CA LEU A 179 8.27 -18.38 18.22
C LEU A 179 9.34 -18.63 19.29
N ASN A 180 9.68 -19.90 19.51
CA ASN A 180 10.76 -20.33 20.37
C ASN A 180 11.71 -21.23 19.58
N VAL A 181 13.00 -20.87 19.54
CA VAL A 181 14.04 -21.64 18.86
C VAL A 181 14.99 -22.20 19.91
N THR A 182 15.05 -23.53 20.03
CA THR A 182 15.84 -24.25 21.04
C THR A 182 17.17 -24.77 20.51
#